data_AF-A0A8X6VSX8-F1
#
_entry.id   AF-A0A8X6VSX8-F1
#
_cell.length_a   1.000
_cell.length_b   1.000
_cell.length_c   1.000
_cell.angle_alpha   90.00
_cell.angle_beta   90.00
_cell.angle_gamma   90.00
#
_symmetry.space_group_name_H-M   'P 1'
#
loop_
_entity.id
_entity.type
_entity.pdbx_description
1 polymer ?
#
loop_
_entity_poly.entity_id
_entity_poly.type
_entity_poly.pdbx_seq_one_letter_code
_entity_poly.pdbx_strand_id
1 'polypeptide(L)'
;MHLLENCQPQHEEVAQKLKSSFYVDNCVSGVFNTDEQGCFIEHAKLIMLNGCFNLRGFESNVAGKNVDRSSGDTSVLGVIWNLETDTLKCCTDMDTLTCETKITKKINFGNCAENF
;
A
#
# COMPACT_ATOMS: atom_id res chain seq x y z
N MET A 1 -1.37 -12.30 -12.54
CA MET A 1 -0.92 -11.03 -13.14
C MET A 1 -0.77 -11.32 -14.64
N HIS A 2 -1.89 -11.30 -15.37
CA HIS A 2 -2.04 -11.98 -16.67
C HIS A 2 -1.06 -11.50 -17.76
N LEU A 3 -0.59 -10.25 -17.66
CA LEU A 3 0.44 -9.68 -18.56
C LEU A 3 1.81 -10.39 -18.43
N LEU A 4 2.18 -10.83 -17.23
CA LEU A 4 3.46 -11.53 -16.99
C LEU A 4 3.34 -13.05 -17.20
N GLU A 5 2.15 -13.56 -17.48
CA GLU A 5 1.88 -14.99 -17.76
C GLU A 5 1.97 -15.29 -19.27
N ASN A 6 1.78 -14.28 -20.13
CA ASN A 6 1.85 -14.39 -21.60
C ASN A 6 3.12 -13.77 -22.20
N CYS A 7 4.16 -13.66 -21.39
CA CYS A 7 5.46 -13.10 -21.76
C CYS A 7 6.17 -14.02 -22.77
N GLN A 8 6.87 -13.47 -23.77
CA GLN A 8 7.66 -14.29 -24.68
C GLN A 8 8.82 -15.00 -23.91
N PRO A 9 9.23 -16.22 -24.31
CA PRO A 9 10.19 -17.03 -23.55
C PRO A 9 11.51 -16.33 -23.23
N GLN A 10 11.99 -15.46 -24.12
CA GLN A 10 13.22 -14.70 -23.93
C GLN A 10 13.18 -13.67 -22.78
N HIS A 11 12.00 -13.40 -22.23
CA HIS A 11 11.79 -12.43 -21.15
C HIS A 11 11.28 -13.11 -19.85
N GLU A 12 11.20 -14.45 -19.81
CA GLU A 12 10.65 -15.20 -18.66
C GLU A 12 11.37 -14.87 -17.36
N GLU A 13 12.71 -14.82 -17.35
CA GLU A 13 13.48 -14.48 -16.15
C GLU A 13 13.14 -13.08 -15.61
N VAL A 14 13.01 -12.11 -16.51
CA VAL A 14 12.61 -10.74 -16.16
C VAL A 14 11.15 -10.70 -15.69
N ALA A 15 10.26 -11.45 -16.32
CA ALA A 15 8.86 -11.54 -15.93
C ALA A 15 8.69 -12.16 -14.54
N GLN A 16 9.46 -13.20 -14.21
CA GLN A 16 9.49 -13.80 -12.86
C GLN A 16 10.03 -12.80 -11.82
N LYS A 17 11.07 -12.05 -12.17
CA LYS A 17 11.58 -10.97 -11.31
C LYS A 17 10.53 -9.90 -11.09
N LEU A 18 9.83 -9.46 -12.13
CA LEU A 18 8.72 -8.50 -12.03
C LEU A 18 7.58 -9.05 -11.17
N LYS A 19 7.16 -10.31 -11.33
CA LYS A 19 6.14 -10.95 -10.47
C LYS A 19 6.50 -10.88 -8.99
N SER A 20 7.77 -11.12 -8.66
CA SER A 20 8.26 -11.11 -7.27
C SER A 20 8.60 -9.73 -6.71
N SER A 21 8.80 -8.73 -7.58
CA SER A 21 9.31 -7.39 -7.20
C SER A 21 8.27 -6.28 -7.34
N PHE A 22 7.18 -6.49 -8.10
CA PHE A 22 6.14 -5.48 -8.28
C PHE A 22 5.13 -5.57 -7.14
N TYR A 23 5.16 -4.58 -6.25
CA TYR A 23 4.15 -4.41 -5.22
C TYR A 23 3.44 -3.09 -5.47
N VAL A 24 2.14 -3.14 -5.70
CA VAL A 24 1.28 -1.97 -5.51
C VAL A 24 1.04 -1.92 -4.02
N ASP A 25 1.90 -1.20 -3.31
CA ASP A 25 2.04 -1.33 -1.86
C ASP A 25 0.78 -0.85 -1.13
N ASN A 26 0.31 0.38 -1.37
CA ASN A 26 -0.93 0.92 -0.79
C ASN A 26 -1.43 2.13 -1.60
N CYS A 27 -2.75 2.37 -1.61
CA CYS A 27 -3.35 3.62 -2.10
C CYS A 27 -3.95 4.37 -0.90
N VAL A 28 -3.57 5.64 -0.71
CA VAL A 28 -4.13 6.51 0.32
C VAL A 28 -4.97 7.57 -0.36
N SER A 29 -6.25 7.65 0.00
CA SER A 29 -7.18 8.68 -0.45
C SER A 29 -8.12 9.02 0.69
N GLY A 30 -8.39 10.30 0.90
CA GLY A 30 -9.46 10.74 1.80
C GLY A 30 -10.83 10.44 1.17
N VAL A 31 -11.80 10.11 2.03
CA VAL A 31 -13.22 9.95 1.68
C VAL A 31 -14.06 10.63 2.75
N PHE A 32 -15.16 11.27 2.37
CA PHE A 32 -15.97 12.05 3.29
C PHE A 32 -17.03 11.21 4.01
N ASN A 33 -17.43 10.06 3.44
CA ASN A 33 -18.48 9.20 3.98
C ASN A 33 -18.39 7.74 3.49
N THR A 34 -19.26 6.88 4.02
CA THR A 34 -19.34 5.44 3.72
C THR A 34 -19.71 5.12 2.28
N ASP A 35 -20.55 5.94 1.66
CA ASP A 35 -21.05 5.69 0.30
C ASP A 35 -19.94 5.98 -0.71
N GLU A 36 -19.21 7.09 -0.52
CA GLU A 36 -18.02 7.42 -1.30
C GLU A 36 -16.92 6.38 -1.13
N GLN A 37 -16.70 5.89 0.11
CA GLN A 37 -15.77 4.79 0.38
C GLN A 37 -16.14 3.53 -0.42
N GLY A 38 -17.41 3.12 -0.37
CA GLY A 38 -17.89 1.94 -1.09
C GLY A 38 -17.67 2.06 -2.60
N CYS A 39 -18.10 3.19 -3.17
CA CYS A 39 -17.91 3.51 -4.58
C CYS A 39 -16.42 3.50 -4.96
N PHE A 40 -15.57 4.15 -4.17
CA PHE A 40 -14.13 4.21 -4.41
C PHE A 40 -13.51 2.82 -4.43
N ILE A 41 -13.79 1.98 -3.42
CA ILE A 41 -13.24 0.62 -3.31
C ILE A 41 -13.65 -0.23 -4.50
N GLU A 42 -14.92 -0.17 -4.92
CA GLU A 42 -15.42 -0.94 -6.06
C GLU A 42 -14.73 -0.54 -7.37
N HIS A 43 -14.67 0.76 -7.65
CA HIS A 43 -14.04 1.28 -8.87
C HIS A 43 -12.52 1.04 -8.87
N ALA A 44 -11.85 1.24 -7.73
CA ALA A 44 -10.42 0.99 -7.58
C ALA A 44 -10.08 -0.48 -7.85
N LYS A 45 -10.88 -1.43 -7.31
CA LYS A 45 -10.72 -2.86 -7.60
C LYS A 45 -10.86 -3.15 -9.10
N LEU A 46 -11.88 -2.59 -9.76
CA LEU A 46 -12.11 -2.81 -11.18
C LEU A 46 -10.97 -2.25 -12.06
N ILE A 47 -10.56 -1.01 -11.81
CA ILE A 47 -9.48 -0.35 -12.56
C ILE A 47 -8.16 -1.12 -12.40
N MET A 48 -7.81 -1.49 -11.16
CA MET A 48 -6.57 -2.21 -10.89
C MET A 48 -6.60 -3.64 -11.46
N LEU A 49 -7.74 -4.34 -11.36
CA LEU A 49 -7.90 -5.67 -11.95
C LEU A 49 -7.70 -5.63 -13.47
N ASN A 50 -8.25 -4.63 -14.16
CA ASN A 50 -8.04 -4.42 -15.60
C ASN A 50 -6.56 -4.18 -15.92
N GLY A 51 -5.83 -3.49 -15.04
CA GLY A 51 -4.37 -3.35 -15.11
C GLY A 51 -3.59 -4.60 -14.72
N CYS A 52 -4.25 -5.73 -14.47
CA CYS A 52 -3.67 -6.97 -13.93
C CYS A 52 -3.06 -6.84 -12.53
N PHE A 53 -3.37 -5.77 -11.80
CA PHE A 53 -2.95 -5.54 -10.42
C PHE A 53 -3.98 -6.13 -9.44
N ASN A 54 -3.48 -6.77 -8.39
CA ASN A 54 -4.33 -7.35 -7.35
C ASN A 54 -4.24 -6.49 -6.07
N LEU A 55 -5.27 -5.70 -5.80
CA LEU A 55 -5.41 -4.97 -4.55
C LEU A 55 -5.82 -5.93 -3.43
N ARG A 56 -4.93 -6.14 -2.46
CA ARG A 56 -5.11 -7.14 -1.40
C ARG A 56 -5.77 -6.61 -0.13
N GLY A 57 -5.76 -5.29 0.09
CA GLY A 57 -6.28 -4.69 1.32
C GLY A 57 -6.64 -3.22 1.15
N PHE A 58 -7.59 -2.77 1.97
CA PHE A 58 -8.04 -1.39 2.07
C PHE A 58 -8.07 -1.03 3.56
N GLU A 59 -7.56 0.14 3.90
CA GLU A 59 -7.67 0.77 5.22
C GLU A 59 -8.44 2.08 5.02
N SER A 60 -9.20 2.50 6.02
CA SER A 60 -9.99 3.73 5.91
C SER A 60 -10.27 4.36 7.26
N ASN A 61 -10.37 5.68 7.28
CA ASN A 61 -10.84 6.48 8.42
C ASN A 61 -12.35 6.36 8.68
N VAL A 62 -13.10 5.68 7.81
CA VAL A 62 -14.55 5.50 7.93
C VAL A 62 -14.89 4.01 8.02
N ALA A 63 -15.75 3.61 8.96
CA ALA A 63 -16.22 2.23 9.04
C ALA A 63 -17.28 1.99 7.96
N GLY A 64 -17.13 0.92 7.17
CA GLY A 64 -18.07 0.61 6.11
C GLY A 64 -18.07 -0.86 5.73
N LYS A 65 -18.92 -1.22 4.75
CA LYS A 65 -19.15 -2.62 4.34
C LYS A 65 -17.89 -3.39 3.94
N ASN A 66 -16.85 -2.69 3.50
CA ASN A 66 -15.60 -3.28 3.02
C ASN A 66 -14.41 -3.10 3.99
N VAL A 67 -14.56 -2.28 5.04
CA VAL A 67 -13.50 -1.95 6.00
C VAL A 67 -14.10 -1.83 7.39
N ASP A 68 -13.81 -2.82 8.23
CA ASP A 68 -14.37 -2.92 9.59
C ASP A 68 -13.61 -2.05 10.61
N ARG A 69 -12.35 -1.69 10.31
CA ARG A 69 -11.50 -0.88 11.18
C ARG A 69 -11.42 0.55 10.68
N SER A 70 -11.87 1.49 11.51
CA SER A 70 -11.82 2.93 11.22
C SER A 70 -11.27 3.77 12.35
N SER A 71 -10.56 3.15 13.29
CA SER A 71 -10.02 3.81 14.48
C SER A 71 -8.63 3.31 14.82
N GLY A 72 -7.88 4.15 15.54
CA GLY A 72 -6.50 3.89 15.93
C GLY A 72 -5.50 4.14 14.79
N ASP A 73 -4.28 3.70 15.02
CA ASP A 73 -3.17 3.89 14.09
C ASP A 73 -3.02 2.68 13.16
N THR A 74 -2.71 2.95 11.88
CA THR A 74 -2.31 1.95 10.89
C THR A 74 -1.04 2.40 10.18
N SER A 75 -0.20 1.46 9.73
CA SER A 75 1.01 1.78 8.97
C SER A 75 0.73 1.69 7.48
N VAL A 76 0.99 2.78 6.76
CA VAL A 76 0.87 2.83 5.30
C VAL A 76 2.18 3.31 4.72
N LEU A 77 2.84 2.49 3.89
CA LEU A 77 4.11 2.84 3.23
C LEU A 77 5.25 3.33 4.17
N GLY A 78 5.23 2.90 5.44
CA GLY A 78 6.19 3.37 6.44
C GLY A 78 5.85 4.74 7.04
N VAL A 79 4.64 5.27 6.85
CA VAL A 79 4.09 6.35 7.67
C VAL A 79 2.95 5.82 8.52
N ILE A 80 2.70 6.46 9.67
CA ILE A 80 1.61 6.12 10.57
C ILE A 80 0.41 6.99 10.18
N TRP A 81 -0.72 6.36 9.87
CA TRP A 81 -2.00 7.04 9.65
C TRP A 81 -2.90 6.82 10.86
N ASN A 82 -3.31 7.91 11.50
CA ASN A 82 -4.33 7.87 12.54
C ASN A 82 -5.71 7.98 11.88
N LEU A 83 -6.48 6.89 11.94
CA LEU A 83 -7.77 6.77 11.26
C LEU A 83 -8.87 7.63 11.89
N GLU A 84 -8.76 7.95 13.18
CA GLU A 84 -9.79 8.72 13.90
C GLU A 84 -9.73 10.22 13.60
N THR A 85 -8.52 10.78 13.53
CA THR A 85 -8.28 12.20 13.22
C THR A 85 -8.00 12.46 11.74
N ASP A 86 -7.89 11.39 10.94
CA ASP A 86 -7.46 11.43 9.54
C ASP A 86 -6.14 12.20 9.33
N THR A 87 -5.11 11.84 10.11
CA THR A 87 -3.80 12.51 10.07
C THR A 87 -2.64 11.54 9.84
N LEU A 88 -1.65 11.96 9.04
CA LEU A 88 -0.42 11.20 8.78
C LEU A 88 0.73 11.71 9.65
N LYS A 89 1.47 10.78 10.25
CA LYS A 89 2.70 11.01 11.02
C LYS A 89 3.82 10.21 10.39
N CYS A 90 4.96 10.85 10.13
CA CYS A 90 6.18 10.19 9.73
C CYS A 90 7.13 10.17 10.92
N CYS A 91 7.65 9.00 11.27
CA CYS A 91 8.68 8.89 12.29
C CYS A 91 10.03 8.77 11.62
N THR A 92 10.73 9.89 11.51
CA THR A 92 12.08 9.93 10.98
C THR A 92 13.04 10.01 12.16
N ASP A 93 13.83 8.97 12.38
CA ASP A 93 14.96 9.05 13.31
C ASP A 93 16.12 9.76 12.61
N MET A 94 16.76 10.75 13.23
CA MET A 94 17.84 11.52 12.59
C MET A 94 19.02 10.62 12.17
N ASP A 95 19.23 9.52 12.89
CA ASP A 95 20.26 8.53 12.57
C ASP A 95 19.93 7.72 11.31
N THR A 96 18.63 7.49 11.01
CA THR A 96 18.20 6.81 9.78
C THR A 96 18.36 7.65 8.52
N LEU A 97 18.44 8.99 8.64
CA LEU A 97 18.67 9.90 7.50
C LEU A 97 20.11 9.85 6.96
N THR A 98 21.05 9.26 7.70
CA THR A 98 22.47 9.23 7.34
C THR A 98 22.96 7.87 6.82
N CYS A 99 22.09 6.85 6.83
CA CYS A 99 22.44 5.49 6.43
C CYS A 99 22.15 5.22 4.95
N GLU A 100 23.19 5.18 4.12
CA GLU A 100 23.08 4.73 2.72
C GLU A 100 22.72 3.24 2.67
N THR A 101 21.56 2.92 2.11
CA THR A 101 21.13 1.53 1.92
C THR A 101 21.03 1.22 0.43
N LYS A 102 21.51 0.03 0.02
CA LYS A 102 21.35 -0.43 -1.36
C LYS A 102 19.86 -0.57 -1.68
N ILE A 103 19.40 0.06 -2.77
CA ILE A 103 18.00 0.02 -3.29
C ILE A 103 17.51 -1.42 -3.53
N THR A 104 18.41 -2.39 -3.66
CA THR A 104 18.06 -3.82 -3.75
C THR A 104 17.36 -4.37 -2.50
N LYS A 105 17.22 -3.58 -1.42
CA LYS A 105 16.44 -3.89 -0.22
C LYS A 105 15.26 -2.93 -0.12
N LYS A 106 14.08 -3.46 0.25
CA LYS A 106 12.87 -2.65 0.46
C LYS A 106 13.13 -1.59 1.54
N ILE A 107 12.91 -0.32 1.21
CA ILE A 107 13.06 0.81 2.13
C ILE A 107 11.72 1.05 2.80
N ASN A 108 11.65 0.92 4.12
CA ASN A 108 10.48 1.29 4.91
C ASN A 108 10.77 2.63 5.59
N PHE A 109 9.99 3.66 5.28
CA PHE A 109 10.18 5.02 5.80
C PHE A 109 9.72 5.22 7.27
N GLY A 110 9.50 4.13 8.01
CA GLY A 110 8.89 4.18 9.35
C GLY A 110 9.38 3.09 10.29
N ASN A 111 10.67 2.78 10.27
CA ASN A 111 11.27 1.88 11.26
C ASN A 111 11.38 2.59 12.63
N CYS A 112 10.25 2.98 13.21
CA CYS A 112 10.16 3.06 14.66
C CYS A 112 10.01 1.64 15.16
N ALA A 113 11.11 1.11 15.69
CA ALA A 113 11.08 -0.12 16.45
C ALA A 113 9.96 -0.06 17.50
N GLU A 114 9.22 -1.16 17.57
CA GLU A 114 8.26 -1.51 18.60
C GLU A 114 8.65 -0.96 19.98
N ASN A 115 7.77 -0.19 20.59
CA ASN A 115 7.63 0.00 22.04
C ASN A 115 6.33 0.77 22.30
N PHE A 116 5.19 0.09 22.28
CA PHE A 116 4.05 0.27 23.19
C PHE A 116 3.08 -0.92 23.05
#